data_AF-A0A1I8N941-F1
#
_entry.id   AF-A0A1I8N941-F1
#
_cell.length_a   1.000
_cell.length_b   1.000
_cell.length_c   1.000
_cell.angle_alpha   90.00
_cell.angle_beta   90.00
_cell.angle_gamma   90.00
#
_symmetry.space_group_name_H-M   'P 1'
#
loop_
_entity.id
_entity.type
_entity.pdbx_description
1 polymer ?
#
loop_
_entity_poly.entity_id
_entity_poly.type
_entity_poly.pdbx_seq_one_letter_code
_entity_poly.pdbx_strand_id
1 'polypeptide(L)' 'MDAKGRADCETYLHRIGRTGRFGKNGIAINLVDSDKSMEICRAIENHFKKTIKELNADNTEEIEKIGT' A
#
# COMPACT_ATOMS: atom_id res chain seq x y z
N MET A 1 -3.08 -8.92 -7.66
CA MET A 1 -2.23 -9.27 -8.80
C MET A 1 -3.14 -9.56 -9.96
N ASP A 2 -2.70 -9.30 -11.18
CA ASP A 2 -3.46 -9.73 -12.36
C ASP A 2 -3.37 -11.26 -12.52
N ALA A 3 -4.11 -11.81 -13.48
CA ALA A 3 -4.09 -13.25 -13.78
C ALA A 3 -2.70 -13.78 -14.21
N LYS A 4 -1.73 -12.91 -14.47
CA LYS A 4 -0.34 -13.23 -14.84
C LYS A 4 0.64 -13.02 -13.68
N GLY A 5 0.14 -12.71 -12.47
CA GLY A 5 0.97 -12.50 -11.28
C GLY A 5 1.69 -11.15 -11.25
N ARG A 6 1.30 -10.18 -12.08
CA ARG A 6 1.86 -8.82 -12.09
C ARG A 6 1.04 -7.89 -11.20
N ALA A 7 1.56 -6.69 -10.97
CA ALA A 7 0.81 -5.65 -10.27
C ALA A 7 -0.47 -5.29 -11.04
N ASP A 8 -1.61 -5.34 -10.33
CA ASP A 8 -2.89 -4.86 -10.82
C ASP A 8 -3.18 -3.52 -10.15
N CYS A 9 -2.74 -2.45 -10.80
CA CYS A 9 -2.77 -1.10 -10.25
C CYS A 9 -4.20 -0.54 -10.16
N GLU A 10 -5.08 -0.90 -11.09
CA GLU A 10 -6.48 -0.47 -11.08
C GLU A 10 -7.23 -1.10 -9.90
N THR A 11 -7.10 -2.42 -9.71
CA THR A 11 -7.67 -3.08 -8.54
C THR A 11 -7.08 -2.54 -7.24
N TYR A 12 -5.77 -2.27 -7.20
CA TYR A 12 -5.14 -1.66 -6.03
C TYR A 12 -5.75 -0.30 -5.69
N LEU A 13 -5.85 0.59 -6.69
CA LEU A 13 -6.44 1.92 -6.54
C LEU A 13 -7.89 1.84 -6.04
N HIS A 14 -8.70 0.94 -6.60
CA HIS A 14 -10.08 0.76 -6.19
C HIS A 14 -10.24 0.21 -4.77
N ARG A 15 -9.29 -0.59 -4.29
CA ARG A 15 -9.28 -1.12 -2.92
C ARG A 15 -8.95 -0.02 -1.92
N ILE A 16 -7.85 0.69 -2.12
CA ILE A 16 -7.45 1.75 -1.18
C ILE A 16 -8.40 2.96 -1.27
N GLY A 17 -8.99 3.23 -2.43
CA GLY A 17 -9.99 4.29 -2.63
C GLY A 17 -11.36 4.05 -1.96
N ARG A 18 -11.50 2.96 -1.19
CA ARG A 18 -12.65 2.75 -0.28
C ARG A 18 -12.50 3.51 1.03
N THR A 19 -11.26 3.79 1.45
CA THR A 19 -10.97 4.70 2.57
C THR A 19 -10.76 6.13 2.05
N GLY A 20 -10.71 7.12 2.95
CA GLY A 20 -10.30 8.49 2.63
C GLY A 20 -11.09 9.22 1.52
N ARG A 21 -12.41 9.02 1.47
CA ARG A 21 -13.27 9.65 0.45
C ARG A 21 -13.64 11.09 0.82
N PHE A 22 -13.90 11.92 -0.20
CA PHE A 22 -14.36 13.30 -0.05
C PHE A 22 -13.42 14.18 0.80
N GLY A 23 -12.11 14.09 0.53
CA GLY A 23 -11.09 14.90 1.20
C GLY A 23 -10.74 14.42 2.62
N LYS A 24 -11.29 13.28 3.06
CA LYS A 24 -10.89 12.65 4.32
C LYS A 24 -9.58 11.89 4.16
N ASN A 25 -8.83 11.78 5.25
CA ASN A 25 -7.66 10.90 5.30
C ASN A 25 -8.09 9.43 5.41
N GLY A 26 -7.26 8.54 4.88
CA GLY A 26 -7.45 7.09 4.94
C GLY A 26 -6.10 6.39 4.95
N ILE A 27 -6.05 5.23 5.58
CA ILE A 27 -4.83 4.42 5.71
C ILE A 27 -4.99 3.14 4.89
N ALA A 28 -3.92 2.74 4.21
CA ALA A 28 -3.79 1.45 3.56
C ALA A 28 -2.47 0.81 3.98
N ILE A 29 -2.52 -0.44 4.45
CA ILE A 29 -1.35 -1.22 4.86
C ILE A 29 -1.17 -2.35 3.86
N ASN A 30 0.05 -2.46 3.33
CA ASN A 30 0.45 -3.56 2.46
C ASN A 30 1.20 -4.61 3.29
N LEU A 31 0.71 -5.84 3.31
CA LEU A 31 1.45 -6.96 3.89
C LEU A 31 2.32 -7.57 2.79
N VAL A 32 3.63 -7.62 3.06
CA VAL A 32 4.61 -8.12 2.10
C VAL A 32 5.42 -9.23 2.78
N ASP A 33 5.46 -10.38 2.12
CA ASP A 33 5.94 -11.66 2.69
C ASP A 33 7.07 -12.30 1.86
N SER A 34 7.37 -11.76 0.69
CA SER A 34 8.33 -12.33 -0.26
C SER A 34 8.88 -11.26 -1.21
N ASP A 35 10.00 -11.58 -1.88
CA ASP A 35 10.59 -10.70 -2.89
C ASP A 35 9.60 -10.38 -4.02
N LYS A 36 8.78 -11.37 -4.40
CA LYS A 36 7.74 -11.18 -5.42
C LYS A 36 6.68 -10.16 -4.98
N SER A 37 6.22 -10.21 -3.73
CA SER A 37 5.26 -9.23 -3.23
C SER A 37 5.91 -7.84 -3.04
N MET A 38 7.21 -7.77 -2.74
CA MET A 38 7.98 -6.52 -2.77
C MET A 38 8.09 -5.93 -4.18
N GLU A 39 8.36 -6.75 -5.20
CA GLU A 39 8.40 -6.30 -6.61
C GLU A 39 7.07 -5.71 -7.06
N ILE A 40 5.96 -6.30 -6.64
CA ILE A 40 4.62 -5.81 -6.92
C ILE A 40 4.36 -4.47 -6.21
N CYS A 41 4.78 -4.34 -4.96
CA CYS A 41 4.70 -3.07 -4.22
C CYS A 41 5.47 -1.96 -4.96
N ARG A 42 6.71 -2.23 -5.38
CA ARG A 42 7.53 -1.28 -6.17
C ARG A 42 6.92 -0.94 -7.52
N ALA A 43 6.29 -1.91 -8.19
CA ALA A 43 5.59 -1.64 -9.45
C ALA A 43 4.39 -0.69 -9.25
N ILE A 44 3.65 -0.83 -8.15
CA ILE A 44 2.56 0.08 -7.76
C ILE A 44 3.10 1.48 -7.47
N GLU A 45 4.18 1.61 -6.67
CA GLU A 45 4.83 2.91 -6.40
C GLU A 45 5.26 3.62 -7.69
N ASN A 46 5.92 2.87 -8.58
CA ASN A 46 6.39 3.37 -9.87
C ASN A 46 5.26 3.79 -10.80
N HIS A 47 4.11 3.11 -10.74
CA HIS A 47 2.93 3.45 -11.53
C HIS A 47 2.29 4.76 -11.04
N PHE A 48 2.05 4.88 -9.74
CA PHE A 48 1.37 6.05 -9.15
C PHE A 48 2.29 7.23 -8.82
N LYS A 49 3.62 7.04 -8.93
CA LYS A 49 4.64 8.03 -8.51
C LYS A 49 4.46 8.47 -7.06
N LYS A 50 4.16 7.50 -6.19
CA LYS A 50 3.96 7.71 -4.76
C LYS A 50 4.76 6.66 -3.99
N THR A 51 5.55 7.13 -3.03
CA THR A 51 6.30 6.27 -2.14
C THR A 51 5.37 5.61 -1.12
N ILE A 52 5.44 4.29 -1.02
CA ILE A 52 4.83 3.47 0.02
C ILE A 52 5.91 3.29 1.08
N LYS A 53 5.77 4.01 2.19
CA LYS A 53 6.74 3.94 3.29
C LYS A 53 6.65 2.57 3.96
N GLU A 54 7.82 2.00 4.22
CA GLU A 54 7.92 0.84 5.10
C GLU A 54 7.51 1.23 6.52
N LEU A 55 6.81 0.33 7.19
CA LEU A 55 6.39 0.47 8.57
C LEU A 55 7.11 -0.59 9.39
N ASN A 56 7.87 -0.16 10.40
CA ASN A 56 8.46 -1.10 11.35
C ASN A 56 7.37 -1.58 12.33
N ALA A 57 6.95 -2.84 12.16
CA ALA A 57 5.90 -3.44 12.98
C ALA A 57 6.33 -3.66 14.44
N ASP A 58 7.63 -3.70 14.74
CA ASP A 58 8.15 -3.83 16.09
C ASP A 58 8.18 -2.49 16.84
N ASN A 59 8.01 -1.37 16.12
CA ASN A 59 7.97 -0.03 16.71
C ASN A 59 6.51 0.40 16.96
N THR A 60 6.04 0.15 18.18
CA THR A 60 4.66 0.50 18.59
C THR A 60 4.34 1.99 18.46
N GLU A 61 5.33 2.87 18.68
CA GLU A 61 5.12 4.32 18.54
C GLU A 61 4.84 4.73 17.08
N GLU A 62 5.47 4.09 16.11
CA GLU A 62 5.21 4.34 14.68
C GLU A 62 3.80 3.90 14.29
N ILE A 63 3.35 2.76 14.83
CA ILE A 63 2.01 2.24 14.58
C ILE A 63 0.95 3.20 15.11
N GLU A 64 1.13 3.72 16.32
CA GLU A 64 0.19 4.68 16.94
C GLU A 64 0.06 5.98 16.12
N LYS A 65 1.19 6.48 15.59
CA LYS A 65 1.26 7.71 14.79
C LYS A 65 0.59 7.62 13.42
N ILE A 66 0.31 6.42 12.90
CA ILE A 66 -0.37 6.27 11.60
C ILE A 66 -1.84 6.69 11.67
N GLY A 67 -2.49 6.49 12.82
CA GLY A 67 -3.91 6.75 13.01
C GLY A 67 -4.28 8.15 13.52
N THR A 68 -3.27 8.96 13.85
CA THR A 68 -3.43 10.30 14.45
C THR A 68 -3.04 11.41 13.47
#